data_AF-A0A2V3IL92-F1
#
_entry.id   AF-A0A2V3IL92-F1
#
_cell.length_a   1.000
_cell.length_b   1.000
_cell.length_c   1.000
_cell.angle_alpha   90.00
_cell.angle_beta   90.00
_cell.angle_gamma   90.00
#
_symmetry.space_group_name_H-M   'P 1'
#
loop_
_entity.id
_entity.type
_entity.pdbx_description
1 polymer ?
#
loop_
_entity_poly.entity_id
_entity_poly.type
_entity_poly.pdbx_seq_one_letter_code
_entity_poly.pdbx_strand_id
1 'polypeptide(L)'
;MAQAVAAGASAVAAAAALTQLGLEIGSFAGSSNGARDAFVKNVINHVNSLGYNVVVVHPPSLSHGHERQFDLTLQSGGRDIKFTVYVARPHIKMQVTNTGDGGWINWGLKGRNWVRWGNTVKFHPHWDKRSMGNPYEVRPAEDLPSF
;
A
#
# COMPACT_ATOMS: atom_id res chain seq x y z
N MET A 1 44.78 -15.24 4.11
CA MET A 1 43.71 -16.13 3.58
C MET A 1 42.37 -15.54 4.00
N ALA A 2 41.42 -15.54 3.07
CA ALA A 2 40.30 -14.61 2.97
C ALA A 2 39.20 -14.76 4.04
N GLN A 3 38.52 -13.64 4.28
CA GLN A 3 37.33 -13.41 5.09
C GLN A 3 36.22 -14.46 4.89
N ALA A 4 35.66 -14.93 6.00
CA ALA A 4 34.31 -15.47 6.07
C ALA A 4 33.54 -14.71 7.15
N VAL A 5 32.76 -13.69 6.76
CA VAL A 5 31.79 -13.06 7.69
C VAL A 5 30.54 -12.64 6.91
N ALA A 6 29.39 -12.90 7.54
CA ALA A 6 28.08 -12.28 7.31
C ALA A 6 27.15 -12.89 6.23
N ALA A 7 26.64 -14.10 6.49
CA ALA A 7 25.38 -14.57 5.90
C ALA A 7 24.21 -14.65 6.92
N GLY A 8 24.42 -14.22 8.18
CA GLY A 8 23.43 -14.34 9.27
C GLY A 8 22.64 -13.07 9.61
N ALA A 9 22.97 -11.92 9.01
CA ALA A 9 22.44 -10.62 9.45
C ALA A 9 21.13 -10.17 8.78
N SER A 10 20.64 -10.88 7.76
CA SER A 10 19.59 -10.35 6.87
C SER A 10 18.15 -10.64 7.30
N ALA A 11 17.87 -11.71 8.05
CA ALA A 11 16.49 -12.06 8.41
C ALA A 11 16.01 -11.34 9.69
N VAL A 12 16.89 -11.21 10.67
CA VAL A 12 16.58 -10.58 11.97
C VAL A 12 16.51 -9.06 11.86
N ALA A 13 17.38 -8.44 11.05
CA ALA A 13 17.30 -7.00 10.78
C ALA A 13 16.06 -6.62 9.94
N ALA A 14 15.66 -7.48 9.00
CA ALA A 14 14.41 -7.29 8.26
C ALA A 14 13.19 -7.46 9.19
N ALA A 15 13.19 -8.45 10.08
CA ALA A 15 12.14 -8.68 11.07
C ALA A 15 12.04 -7.52 12.09
N ALA A 16 13.18 -6.98 12.55
CA ALA A 16 13.22 -5.82 13.43
C ALA A 16 12.75 -4.54 12.74
N ALA A 17 13.18 -4.30 11.48
CA ALA A 17 12.63 -3.23 10.66
C ALA A 17 11.14 -3.46 10.35
N LEU A 18 10.70 -4.73 10.28
CA LEU A 18 9.30 -5.12 10.11
C LEU A 18 8.44 -4.71 11.30
N THR A 19 8.85 -5.06 12.51
CA THR A 19 8.17 -4.65 13.75
C THR A 19 8.27 -3.15 13.98
N GLN A 20 9.41 -2.53 13.67
CA GLN A 20 9.63 -1.08 13.84
C GLN A 20 8.77 -0.24 12.90
N LEU A 21 8.59 -0.65 11.63
CA LEU A 21 7.62 -0.03 10.72
C LEU A 21 6.16 -0.22 11.20
N GLY A 22 5.82 -1.38 11.78
CA GLY A 22 4.51 -1.61 12.40
C GLY A 22 4.27 -0.72 13.63
N LEU A 23 5.33 -0.42 14.38
CA LEU A 23 5.31 0.50 15.52
C LEU A 23 5.27 1.98 15.07
N GLU A 24 6.04 2.37 14.05
CA GLU A 24 6.04 3.75 13.54
C GLU A 24 4.73 4.08 12.82
N ILE A 25 4.21 3.15 11.99
CA ILE A 25 2.90 3.32 11.36
C ILE A 25 1.75 3.13 12.36
N GLY A 26 1.89 2.22 13.33
CA GLY A 26 0.92 2.07 14.43
C GLY A 26 0.88 3.27 15.38
N SER A 27 1.98 4.02 15.49
CA SER A 27 2.05 5.30 16.19
C SER A 27 1.50 6.47 15.37
N PHE A 28 1.18 6.26 14.09
CA PHE A 28 0.53 7.23 13.23
C PHE A 28 -0.94 7.38 13.64
N ALA A 29 -1.16 8.14 14.72
CA ALA A 29 -2.46 8.73 15.02
C ALA A 29 -2.73 9.81 13.96
N GLY A 30 -3.10 9.38 12.75
CA GLY A 30 -3.55 10.30 11.71
C GLY A 30 -4.63 11.19 12.32
N SER A 31 -4.33 12.49 12.42
CA SER A 31 -5.16 13.54 13.04
C SER A 31 -6.60 13.08 13.27
N SER A 32 -6.92 12.73 14.52
CA SER A 32 -8.21 12.16 14.95
C SER A 32 -9.42 13.10 14.79
N ASN A 33 -9.22 14.28 14.17
CA ASN A 33 -10.23 15.28 13.82
C ASN A 33 -10.05 15.76 12.37
N GLY A 34 -10.12 14.85 11.40
CA GLY A 34 -9.92 15.18 9.98
C GLY A 34 -10.90 14.50 9.03
N ALA A 35 -11.12 15.10 7.86
CA ALA A 35 -11.87 14.48 6.79
C ALA A 35 -11.18 13.19 6.32
N ARG A 36 -11.97 12.16 5.93
CA ARG A 36 -11.47 10.82 5.54
C ARG A 36 -10.38 10.88 4.47
N ASP A 37 -10.47 11.84 3.54
CA ASP A 37 -9.49 12.01 2.47
C ASP A 37 -8.11 12.45 3.01
N ALA A 38 -8.08 13.33 4.01
CA ALA A 38 -6.85 13.76 4.66
C ALA A 38 -6.18 12.59 5.40
N PHE A 39 -6.97 11.76 6.07
CA PHE A 39 -6.47 10.53 6.69
C PHE A 39 -5.80 9.61 5.66
N VAL A 40 -6.50 9.27 4.57
CA VAL A 40 -5.96 8.41 3.51
C VAL A 40 -4.68 9.01 2.91
N LYS A 41 -4.69 10.31 2.57
CA LYS A 41 -3.52 11.02 2.00
C LYS A 41 -2.31 10.99 2.95
N ASN A 42 -2.54 11.19 4.23
CA ASN A 42 -1.50 11.20 5.25
C ASN A 42 -0.84 9.81 5.39
N VAL A 43 -1.64 8.75 5.46
CA VAL A 43 -1.13 7.37 5.55
C VAL A 43 -0.32 7.01 4.30
N ILE A 44 -0.85 7.25 3.09
CA ILE A 44 -0.10 6.91 1.86
C ILE A 44 1.18 7.73 1.72
N ASN A 45 1.19 9.00 2.15
CA ASN A 45 2.37 9.84 2.10
C ASN A 45 3.44 9.36 3.07
N HIS A 46 3.06 9.03 4.31
CA HIS A 46 3.97 8.54 5.33
C HIS A 46 4.58 7.18 4.94
N VAL A 47 3.76 6.19 4.58
CA VAL A 47 4.29 4.86 4.19
C VAL A 47 5.15 4.94 2.93
N ASN A 48 4.79 5.81 1.98
CA ASN A 48 5.60 6.00 0.78
C ASN A 48 6.91 6.76 1.04
N SER A 49 6.98 7.66 2.02
CA SER A 49 8.24 8.33 2.39
C SER A 49 9.26 7.34 2.96
N LEU A 50 8.80 6.19 3.47
CA LEU A 50 9.64 5.07 3.90
C LEU A 50 10.10 4.19 2.71
N GLY A 51 9.75 4.56 1.48
CA GLY A 51 10.19 3.90 0.25
C GLY A 51 9.29 2.77 -0.25
N TYR A 52 8.10 2.57 0.34
CA TYR A 52 7.20 1.48 -0.03
C TYR A 52 6.12 1.89 -1.05
N ASN A 53 5.59 0.89 -1.75
CA ASN A 53 4.31 0.94 -2.43
C ASN A 53 3.21 0.67 -1.40
N VAL A 54 2.16 1.49 -1.42
CA VAL A 54 1.09 1.44 -0.43
C VAL A 54 -0.28 1.62 -1.08
N VAL A 55 -1.25 0.87 -0.58
CA VAL A 55 -2.67 1.06 -0.84
C VAL A 55 -3.41 1.09 0.49
N VAL A 56 -4.25 2.10 0.67
CA VAL A 56 -5.15 2.23 1.82
C VAL A 56 -6.56 2.08 1.29
N VAL A 57 -7.38 1.24 1.92
CA VAL A 57 -8.74 0.96 1.45
C VAL A 57 -9.68 0.75 2.63
N HIS A 58 -10.89 1.28 2.55
CA HIS A 58 -11.96 0.93 3.47
C HIS A 58 -12.45 -0.49 3.13
N PRO A 59 -12.56 -1.41 4.10
CA PRO A 59 -13.07 -2.76 3.84
C PRO A 59 -14.51 -2.75 3.28
N PRO A 60 -14.92 -3.76 2.50
CA PRO A 60 -14.14 -4.94 2.09
C PRO A 60 -13.19 -4.67 0.91
N SER A 61 -12.14 -5.49 0.82
CA SER A 61 -11.20 -5.46 -0.32
C SER A 61 -10.61 -6.83 -0.60
N LEU A 62 -10.12 -7.00 -1.83
CA LEU A 62 -9.34 -8.16 -2.26
C LEU A 62 -7.90 -7.72 -2.49
N SER A 63 -6.92 -8.53 -2.08
CA SER A 63 -5.51 -8.20 -2.28
C SER A 63 -4.66 -9.43 -2.55
N HIS A 64 -3.57 -9.25 -3.31
CA HIS A 64 -2.61 -10.29 -3.66
C HIS A 64 -1.19 -9.70 -3.70
N GLY A 65 -0.20 -10.46 -3.26
CA GLY A 65 1.23 -10.10 -3.41
C GLY A 65 1.72 -8.92 -2.57
N HIS A 66 0.99 -8.52 -1.51
CA HIS A 66 1.48 -7.55 -0.55
C HIS A 66 2.44 -8.22 0.45
N GLU A 67 3.43 -7.48 0.96
CA GLU A 67 4.33 -7.98 2.01
C GLU A 67 3.74 -7.79 3.41
N ARG A 68 2.92 -6.75 3.59
CA ARG A 68 2.29 -6.44 4.86
C ARG A 68 0.86 -5.98 4.67
N GLN A 69 0.05 -6.29 5.68
CA GLN A 69 -1.31 -5.83 5.84
C GLN A 69 -1.51 -5.45 7.31
N PHE A 70 -2.13 -4.31 7.57
CA PHE A 70 -2.58 -3.92 8.91
C PHE A 70 -3.78 -2.98 8.81
N ASP A 71 -4.57 -2.94 9.87
CA ASP A 71 -5.76 -2.09 9.95
C ASP A 71 -5.49 -0.84 10.79
N LEU A 72 -6.02 0.29 10.34
CA LEU A 72 -6.04 1.56 11.05
C LEU A 72 -7.49 2.00 11.25
N THR A 73 -7.76 2.68 12.36
CA THR A 73 -9.10 3.21 12.66
C THR A 73 -9.07 4.72 12.71
N LEU A 74 -9.93 5.37 11.92
CA LEU A 74 -10.22 6.79 12.02
C LEU A 74 -11.45 7.01 12.88
N GLN A 75 -11.32 7.82 13.93
CA GLN A 75 -12.45 8.34 14.69
C GLN A 75 -13.01 9.57 13.97
N SER A 76 -14.28 9.54 13.57
CA SER A 76 -14.92 10.69 12.91
C SER A 76 -16.39 10.79 13.33
N GLY A 77 -16.75 11.90 13.97
CA GLY A 77 -18.13 12.14 14.40
C GLY A 77 -18.66 11.10 15.40
N GLY A 78 -17.78 10.60 16.29
CA GLY A 78 -18.14 9.58 17.28
C GLY A 78 -18.29 8.17 16.71
N ARG A 79 -17.77 7.91 15.50
CA ARG A 79 -17.78 6.58 14.86
C ARG A 79 -16.38 6.15 14.46
N ASP A 80 -16.12 4.87 14.63
CA ASP A 80 -14.92 4.16 14.18
C ASP A 80 -15.06 3.79 12.70
N ILE A 81 -14.15 4.29 11.87
CA ILE A 81 -14.05 3.93 10.46
C ILE A 81 -12.74 3.19 10.25
N LYS A 82 -12.84 1.90 9.90
CA LYS A 82 -11.67 1.04 9.68
C LYS A 82 -11.10 1.21 8.27
N PHE A 83 -9.79 1.16 8.13
CA PHE A 83 -9.07 1.14 6.87
C PHE A 83 -8.03 0.05 6.91
N THR A 84 -7.90 -0.74 5.85
CA THR A 84 -6.84 -1.72 5.68
C THR A 84 -5.75 -1.12 4.81
N VAL A 85 -4.50 -1.24 5.26
CA VAL A 85 -3.31 -0.75 4.58
C VAL A 85 -2.48 -1.93 4.08
N TYR A 86 -2.28 -1.98 2.77
CA TYR A 86 -1.43 -2.97 2.10
C TYR A 86 -0.12 -2.32 1.69
N VAL A 87 0.99 -2.98 2.00
CA VAL A 87 2.34 -2.45 1.77
C VAL A 87 3.21 -3.49 1.09
N ALA A 88 4.00 -3.05 0.11
CA ALA A 88 5.01 -3.86 -0.55
C ALA A 88 6.22 -3.01 -0.98
N ARG A 89 7.42 -3.58 -1.00
CA ARG A 89 8.61 -2.92 -1.55
C ARG A 89 8.42 -2.57 -3.04
N PRO A 90 9.07 -1.51 -3.54
CA PRO A 90 9.25 -1.34 -4.97
C PRO A 90 9.89 -2.62 -5.50
N HIS A 91 9.42 -3.14 -6.63
CA HIS A 91 9.81 -4.43 -7.22
C HIS A 91 9.01 -5.67 -6.79
N ILE A 92 8.01 -5.53 -5.92
CA ILE A 92 7.05 -6.61 -5.64
C ILE A 92 5.75 -6.38 -6.43
N LYS A 93 5.24 -7.43 -7.08
CA LYS A 93 3.93 -7.40 -7.74
C LYS A 93 2.85 -7.42 -6.66
N MET A 94 2.05 -6.35 -6.58
CA MET A 94 0.95 -6.23 -5.61
C MET A 94 -0.32 -5.82 -6.35
N GLN A 95 -1.43 -6.51 -6.11
CA GLN A 95 -2.76 -6.09 -6.58
C GLN A 95 -3.66 -5.84 -5.38
N VAL A 96 -4.44 -4.75 -5.45
CA VAL A 96 -5.51 -4.48 -4.49
C VAL A 96 -6.75 -4.03 -5.26
N THR A 97 -7.90 -4.61 -4.92
CA THR A 97 -9.20 -4.27 -5.48
C THR A 97 -10.11 -3.81 -4.34
N ASN A 98 -10.61 -2.58 -4.44
CA ASN A 98 -11.67 -2.10 -3.55
C ASN A 98 -13.01 -2.70 -4.02
N THR A 99 -13.66 -3.46 -3.14
CA THR A 99 -14.98 -4.08 -3.40
C THR A 99 -16.10 -3.41 -2.60
N GLY A 100 -15.77 -2.42 -1.76
CA GLY A 100 -16.72 -1.60 -1.02
C GLY A 100 -17.04 -0.29 -1.75
N ASP A 101 -17.32 0.75 -0.95
CA ASP A 101 -17.69 2.06 -1.46
C ASP A 101 -16.54 2.76 -2.19
N GLY A 102 -16.83 3.28 -3.39
CA GLY A 102 -15.89 4.02 -4.22
C GLY A 102 -15.51 5.41 -3.65
N GLY A 103 -14.60 6.09 -4.36
CA GLY A 103 -14.18 7.47 -4.06
C GLY A 103 -12.88 7.59 -3.24
N TRP A 104 -12.12 8.67 -3.49
CA TRP A 104 -10.84 8.97 -2.82
C TRP A 104 -10.95 9.11 -1.29
N ILE A 105 -12.15 9.36 -0.78
CA ILE A 105 -12.44 9.37 0.66
C ILE A 105 -12.31 7.99 1.30
N ASN A 106 -12.43 6.91 0.53
CA ASN A 106 -12.50 5.54 1.03
C ASN A 106 -11.28 4.72 0.59
N TRP A 107 -10.48 5.20 -0.36
CA TRP A 107 -9.23 4.54 -0.71
C TRP A 107 -8.25 5.45 -1.43
N GLY A 108 -6.97 5.08 -1.37
CA GLY A 108 -5.88 5.79 -2.02
C GLY A 108 -4.66 4.90 -2.19
N LEU A 109 -3.74 5.32 -3.05
CA LEU A 109 -2.53 4.57 -3.35
C LEU A 109 -1.36 5.52 -3.62
N LYS A 110 -0.15 5.06 -3.33
CA LYS A 110 1.09 5.78 -3.68
C LYS A 110 2.23 4.79 -3.85
N GLY A 111 3.18 5.09 -4.73
CA GLY A 111 4.31 4.21 -5.00
C GLY A 111 4.80 4.31 -6.44
N ARG A 112 5.57 3.31 -6.86
CA ARG A 112 6.19 3.20 -8.19
C ARG A 112 5.52 2.14 -9.05
N ASN A 113 5.56 2.32 -10.36
CA ASN A 113 5.17 1.30 -11.36
C ASN A 113 3.75 0.75 -11.16
N TRP A 114 2.77 1.60 -10.91
CA TRP A 114 1.38 1.16 -10.77
C TRP A 114 0.51 1.56 -11.95
N VAL A 115 -0.54 0.79 -12.18
CA VAL A 115 -1.67 1.12 -13.06
C VAL A 115 -2.95 0.83 -12.29
N ARG A 116 -3.95 1.68 -12.49
CA ARG A 116 -5.27 1.53 -11.87
C ARG A 116 -6.32 1.27 -12.95
N TRP A 117 -7.15 0.25 -12.76
CA TRP A 117 -8.31 -0.09 -13.58
C TRP A 117 -9.56 -0.02 -12.72
N GLY A 118 -10.36 1.04 -12.88
CA GLY A 118 -11.51 1.30 -12.01
C GLY A 118 -11.15 1.26 -10.52
N ASN A 119 -11.59 0.21 -9.82
CA ASN A 119 -11.35 -0.02 -8.38
C ASN A 119 -10.17 -0.96 -8.08
N THR A 120 -9.46 -1.43 -9.09
CA THR A 120 -8.28 -2.30 -8.94
C THR A 120 -7.02 -1.52 -9.24
N VAL A 121 -5.98 -1.68 -8.42
CA VAL A 121 -4.63 -1.21 -8.69
C VAL A 121 -3.69 -2.41 -8.75
N LYS A 122 -2.77 -2.40 -9.72
CA LYS A 122 -1.62 -3.32 -9.76
C LYS A 122 -0.33 -2.52 -9.72
N PHE A 123 0.58 -2.91 -8.85
CA PHE A 123 1.97 -2.51 -8.82
C PHE A 123 2.79 -3.58 -9.54
N HIS A 124 3.71 -3.14 -10.39
CA HIS A 124 4.53 -4.01 -11.21
C HIS A 124 5.98 -4.02 -10.72
N PRO A 125 6.66 -5.19 -10.76
CA PRO A 125 8.02 -5.31 -10.26
C PRO A 125 9.04 -4.52 -11.10
N HIS A 126 8.76 -4.42 -12.41
CA HIS A 126 9.48 -3.64 -13.39
C HIS A 126 8.46 -2.99 -14.34
N TRP A 127 8.91 -2.03 -15.14
CA TRP A 127 8.06 -1.39 -16.14
C TRP A 127 8.42 -1.87 -17.54
N ASP A 128 7.45 -2.46 -18.24
CA ASP A 128 7.55 -2.72 -19.68
C ASP A 128 6.45 -1.97 -20.43
N LYS A 129 6.85 -0.92 -21.16
CA LYS A 129 5.91 -0.06 -21.89
C LYS A 129 5.12 -0.81 -22.97
N ARG A 130 5.66 -1.90 -23.53
CA ARG A 130 5.01 -2.65 -24.62
C ARG A 130 3.82 -3.47 -24.15
N SER A 131 3.90 -4.01 -22.93
CA SER A 131 2.87 -4.90 -22.37
C SER A 131 2.01 -4.21 -21.31
N MET A 132 2.55 -3.20 -20.60
CA MET A 132 1.90 -2.59 -19.43
C MET A 132 1.35 -1.18 -19.71
N GLY A 133 1.74 -0.55 -20.83
CA GLY A 133 1.29 0.79 -21.21
C GLY A 133 2.07 1.93 -20.55
N ASN A 134 1.38 2.96 -20.07
CA ASN A 134 2.01 4.10 -19.40
C ASN A 134 1.98 3.96 -17.87
N PRO A 135 3.08 4.29 -17.17
CA PRO A 135 3.11 4.21 -15.71
C PRO A 135 2.21 5.27 -15.11
N TYR A 136 1.58 4.93 -13.99
CA TYR A 136 0.70 5.83 -13.23
C TYR A 136 -0.59 6.19 -13.98
N GLU A 137 -0.98 5.35 -14.93
CA GLU A 137 -2.20 5.52 -15.72
C GLU A 137 -3.44 4.99 -14.97
N VAL A 138 -4.57 5.67 -15.20
CA VAL A 138 -5.89 5.22 -14.79
C VAL A 138 -6.65 4.80 -16.04
N ARG A 139 -7.15 3.56 -16.05
CA ARG A 139 -7.84 2.91 -17.16
C ARG A 139 -9.26 2.49 -16.78
N PRO A 140 -10.14 2.26 -17.78
CA PRO A 140 -11.42 1.60 -17.58
C PRO A 140 -11.27 0.24 -16.91
N ALA A 141 -12.33 -0.22 -16.24
CA ALA A 141 -12.30 -1.49 -15.51
C ALA A 141 -12.25 -2.70 -16.47
N GLU A 142 -12.84 -2.58 -17.66
CA GLU A 142 -12.84 -3.63 -18.69
C GLU A 142 -11.45 -3.99 -19.22
N ASP A 143 -10.48 -3.08 -19.11
CA ASP A 143 -9.10 -3.29 -19.58
C ASP A 143 -8.22 -4.04 -18.58
N LEU A 144 -8.77 -4.50 -17.45
CA LEU A 144 -8.01 -5.19 -16.41
C LEU A 144 -7.54 -6.56 -16.93
N PRO A 145 -6.22 -6.79 -17.10
CA PRO A 145 -5.75 -8.12 -17.50
C PRO A 145 -6.01 -9.14 -16.38
N SER A 146 -6.09 -10.42 -16.73
CA SER A 146 -6.05 -11.51 -15.74
C SER A 146 -4.78 -11.41 -14.87
N PHE A 147 -4.86 -11.92 -13.65
CA PHE A 147 -3.75 -11.82 -12.70
C PHE A 147 -2.59 -12.76 -13.03
#